data_AF-A0A951A1V2-F1
#
_entry.id   AF-A0A951A1V2-F1
#
_cell.length_a   1.000
_cell.length_b   1.000
_cell.length_c   1.000
_cell.angle_alpha   90.00
_cell.angle_beta   90.00
_cell.angle_gamma   90.00
#
_symmetry.space_group_name_H-M   'P 1'
#
loop_
_entity.id
_entity.type
_entity.pdbx_description
1 polymer ?
#
loop_
_entity_poly.entity_id
_entity_poly.type
_entity_poly.pdbx_seq_one_letter_code
_entity_poly.pdbx_strand_id
1 'polypeptide(L)'
;IFQGGFLGLDNIGLFDRSSPLPTGGYIDQSDGTAWMAKYALSLLRIALELATSEHVYEDIAVKFFEHFLFIAEAMGRVGMSETDLWNEDDQFFYDVLRLPNGHGTPIRARSLVGLMPLMAVQVLDIGGARKVPKFTHALRWFFHHRPDLVALVSRWLEPGMKGSALLALLRGHRMKAVLSRMLDEEEFLSEHGIRSVSKVHEAHPYVFHADGKEFSIRYVAGESDSRLFGGNSNWRGPVWMPINYLLIESLYELESYYSEDFLVEYPARSGRKLPLGKIAEMLSERLTRLSLKAPDGRRPVMAAYPGLEKQKGLENLVLFHEYYHGDTGRGLGASHQTGWSGLVALLLRPRRQQEEEHGSEE
;
A
#
# COMPACT_ATOMS: atom_id res chain seq x y z
N ILE A 1 16.41 -7.36 -5.31
CA ILE A 1 15.12 -6.78 -5.73
C ILE A 1 14.28 -7.91 -6.32
N PHE A 2 12.98 -7.96 -6.05
CA PHE A 2 12.10 -9.05 -6.50
C PHE A 2 11.31 -8.67 -7.74
N GLN A 3 10.83 -9.69 -8.44
CA GLN A 3 9.98 -9.62 -9.63
C GLN A 3 8.76 -10.52 -9.45
N GLY A 4 7.63 -10.12 -10.02
CA GLY A 4 6.36 -10.87 -10.02
C GLY A 4 5.15 -9.96 -9.83
N GLY A 5 4.02 -10.31 -10.45
CA GLY A 5 2.75 -9.63 -10.24
C GLY A 5 2.02 -10.16 -9.01
N PHE A 6 1.62 -9.27 -8.11
CA PHE A 6 0.75 -9.61 -6.99
C PHE A 6 -0.49 -8.71 -7.00
N LEU A 7 -1.67 -9.31 -6.79
CA LEU A 7 -2.97 -8.63 -6.80
C LEU A 7 -3.25 -7.79 -8.05
N GLY A 8 -2.80 -8.23 -9.23
CA GLY A 8 -3.11 -7.56 -10.50
C GLY A 8 -2.35 -6.25 -10.76
N LEU A 9 -1.45 -5.83 -9.85
CA LEU A 9 -0.62 -4.62 -10.00
C LEU A 9 0.37 -4.73 -11.17
N ASP A 10 0.66 -5.94 -11.64
CA ASP A 10 1.38 -6.18 -12.89
C ASP A 10 0.72 -5.51 -14.10
N ASN A 11 -0.59 -5.33 -14.05
CA ASN A 11 -1.36 -4.70 -15.13
C ASN A 11 -1.46 -3.17 -15.00
N ILE A 12 -0.88 -2.56 -13.96
CA ILE A 12 -0.67 -1.10 -13.85
C ILE A 12 0.49 -0.67 -14.76
N GLY A 13 1.48 -1.55 -14.90
CA GLY A 13 2.78 -1.25 -15.48
C GLY A 13 2.74 -0.76 -16.93
N LEU A 14 3.87 -0.22 -17.35
CA LEU A 14 4.07 0.26 -18.73
C LEU A 14 4.20 -0.92 -19.70
N PHE A 15 4.79 -2.01 -19.23
CA PHE A 15 5.07 -3.22 -19.97
C PHE A 15 4.31 -4.40 -19.38
N ASP A 16 3.97 -5.37 -20.23
CA ASP A 16 3.58 -6.70 -19.78
C ASP A 16 4.77 -7.40 -19.12
N ARG A 17 4.73 -7.48 -17.79
CA ARG A 17 5.77 -8.10 -16.96
C ARG A 17 5.84 -9.63 -17.16
N SER A 18 4.86 -10.24 -17.81
CA SER A 18 4.84 -11.67 -18.15
C SER A 18 5.48 -11.97 -19.52
N SER A 19 5.79 -10.92 -20.29
CA SER A 19 6.37 -11.03 -21.62
C SER A 19 7.81 -10.49 -21.63
N PRO A 20 8.68 -10.96 -22.56
CA PRO A 20 9.99 -10.34 -22.75
C PRO A 20 9.87 -8.84 -23.02
N LEU A 21 10.70 -8.05 -22.35
CA LEU A 21 10.70 -6.60 -22.53
C LEU A 21 11.20 -6.24 -23.95
N PRO A 22 10.58 -5.24 -24.61
CA PRO A 22 11.03 -4.77 -25.92
C PRO A 22 12.52 -4.40 -25.91
N THR A 23 12.95 -3.69 -24.86
CA THR A 23 14.32 -3.20 -24.66
C THR A 23 15.35 -4.30 -24.33
N GLY A 24 14.92 -5.54 -24.15
CA GLY A 24 15.68 -6.55 -23.41
C GLY A 24 15.85 -6.18 -21.93
N GLY A 25 16.46 -7.08 -21.16
CA GLY A 25 16.74 -6.88 -19.74
C GLY A 25 15.58 -7.29 -18.82
N TYR A 26 15.39 -6.57 -17.70
CA TYR A 26 14.38 -6.90 -16.69
C TYR A 26 13.90 -5.66 -15.90
N ILE A 27 12.85 -5.81 -15.09
CA ILE A 27 12.32 -4.72 -14.24
C ILE A 27 12.63 -5.02 -12.77
N ASP A 28 13.24 -4.06 -12.09
CA ASP A 28 13.30 -4.01 -10.64
C ASP A 28 11.97 -3.44 -10.12
N GLN A 29 11.18 -4.25 -9.40
CA GLN A 29 9.80 -3.90 -9.04
C GLN A 29 9.68 -3.40 -7.60
N SER A 30 9.14 -2.20 -7.43
CA SER A 30 8.90 -1.60 -6.11
C SER A 30 7.81 -2.37 -5.36
N ASP A 31 6.70 -2.69 -6.03
CA ASP A 31 5.59 -3.43 -5.44
C ASP A 31 5.97 -4.87 -5.09
N GLY A 32 6.61 -5.60 -6.01
CA GLY A 32 7.06 -6.97 -5.75
C GLY A 32 8.00 -7.06 -4.55
N THR A 33 8.89 -6.09 -4.40
CA THR A 33 9.81 -6.05 -3.25
C THR A 33 9.10 -5.67 -1.95
N ALA A 34 8.15 -4.73 -1.99
CA ALA A 34 7.31 -4.38 -0.85
C ALA A 34 6.44 -5.56 -0.37
N TRP A 35 5.89 -6.35 -1.29
CA TRP A 35 5.15 -7.57 -0.96
C TRP A 35 6.01 -8.60 -0.26
N MET A 36 7.24 -8.82 -0.72
CA MET A 36 8.17 -9.74 -0.07
C MET A 36 8.58 -9.24 1.32
N ALA A 37 8.73 -7.92 1.50
CA ALA A 37 8.95 -7.34 2.83
C ALA A 37 7.76 -7.59 3.75
N LYS A 38 6.52 -7.35 3.29
CA LYS A 38 5.31 -7.62 4.07
C LYS A 38 5.17 -9.11 4.40
N TYR A 39 5.44 -10.00 3.46
CA TYR A 39 5.44 -11.44 3.67
C TYR A 39 6.43 -11.85 4.76
N ALA A 40 7.67 -11.33 4.72
CA ALA A 40 8.67 -11.59 5.75
C ALA A 40 8.20 -11.10 7.12
N LEU A 41 7.61 -9.90 7.21
CA LEU A 41 7.05 -9.37 8.46
C LEU A 41 5.88 -10.20 8.99
N SER A 42 4.99 -10.68 8.12
CA SER A 42 3.88 -11.54 8.52
C SER A 42 4.37 -12.87 9.08
N LEU A 43 5.36 -13.50 8.44
CA LEU A 43 5.94 -14.75 8.94
C LEU A 43 6.76 -14.56 10.21
N LEU A 44 7.46 -13.44 10.33
CA LEU A 44 8.10 -13.03 11.59
C LEU A 44 7.06 -12.95 12.71
N ARG A 45 5.93 -12.25 12.49
CA ARG A 45 4.87 -12.12 13.51
C ARG A 45 4.30 -13.48 13.91
N ILE A 46 3.98 -14.33 12.94
CA ILE A 46 3.46 -15.68 13.21
C ILE A 46 4.49 -16.50 14.00
N ALA A 47 5.76 -16.47 13.62
CA ALA A 47 6.82 -17.20 14.32
C ALA A 47 7.02 -16.69 15.76
N LEU A 48 6.96 -15.37 15.99
CA LEU A 48 7.03 -14.80 17.33
C LEU A 48 5.85 -15.20 18.20
N GLU A 49 4.64 -15.24 17.64
CA GLU A 49 3.44 -15.69 18.35
C GLU A 49 3.58 -17.17 18.78
N LEU A 50 3.96 -18.05 17.86
CA LEU A 50 4.19 -19.47 18.14
C LEU A 50 5.34 -19.68 19.14
N ALA A 51 6.38 -18.86 19.07
CA ALA A 51 7.52 -18.91 19.97
C ALA A 51 7.19 -18.60 21.43
N THR A 52 6.02 -17.99 21.71
CA THR A 52 5.56 -17.80 23.09
C THR A 52 5.22 -19.11 23.80
N SER A 53 4.92 -20.17 23.03
CA SER A 53 4.59 -21.50 23.53
C SER A 53 5.67 -22.52 23.20
N GLU A 54 6.31 -22.42 22.03
CA GLU A 54 7.35 -23.34 21.57
C GLU A 54 8.59 -22.60 21.04
N HIS A 55 9.66 -22.56 21.85
CA HIS A 55 10.91 -21.84 21.56
C HIS A 55 11.65 -22.27 20.27
N VAL A 56 11.25 -23.37 19.62
CA VAL A 56 11.81 -23.78 18.31
C VAL A 56 11.50 -22.77 17.20
N TYR A 57 10.40 -22.03 17.32
CA TYR A 57 10.02 -21.01 16.33
C TYR A 57 10.84 -19.72 16.42
N GLU A 58 11.65 -19.54 17.48
CA GLU A 58 12.53 -18.37 17.58
C GLU A 58 13.55 -18.33 16.42
N ASP A 59 14.08 -19.47 15.99
CA ASP A 59 15.03 -19.53 14.87
C ASP A 59 14.35 -19.13 13.55
N ILE A 60 13.06 -19.42 13.40
CA ILE A 60 12.24 -18.98 12.26
C ILE A 60 11.97 -17.48 12.33
N ALA A 61 11.69 -16.95 13.51
CA ALA A 61 11.54 -15.50 13.72
C ALA A 61 12.83 -14.76 13.33
N VAL A 62 14.00 -15.24 13.79
CA VAL A 62 15.30 -14.66 13.41
C VAL A 62 15.47 -14.68 11.89
N LYS A 63 15.22 -15.82 11.23
CA LYS A 63 15.33 -15.93 9.77
C LYS A 63 14.47 -14.90 9.03
N PHE A 64 13.21 -14.72 9.42
CA PHE A 64 12.34 -13.77 8.72
C PHE A 64 12.64 -12.31 9.06
N PHE A 65 13.16 -12.04 10.24
CA PHE A 65 13.73 -10.73 10.56
C PHE A 65 14.94 -10.43 9.67
N GLU A 66 15.87 -11.37 9.51
CA GLU A 66 17.03 -11.23 8.61
C GLU A 66 16.62 -11.00 7.16
N HIS A 67 15.67 -11.79 6.66
CA HIS A 67 15.12 -11.60 5.33
C HIS A 67 14.56 -10.17 5.17
N PHE A 68 13.77 -9.69 6.12
CA PHE A 68 13.24 -8.34 6.07
C PHE A 68 14.34 -7.28 6.04
N LEU A 69 15.40 -7.42 6.86
CA LEU A 69 16.55 -6.50 6.83
C LEU A 69 17.22 -6.47 5.44
N PHE A 70 17.47 -7.62 4.82
CA PHE A 70 18.10 -7.68 3.50
C PHE A 70 17.20 -7.16 2.38
N ILE A 71 15.88 -7.39 2.47
CA ILE A 71 14.92 -6.81 1.52
C ILE A 71 14.96 -5.29 1.62
N ALA A 72 14.94 -4.76 2.83
CA ALA A 72 15.00 -3.33 3.05
C ALA A 72 16.34 -2.71 2.69
N GLU A 73 17.45 -3.43 2.86
CA GLU A 73 18.74 -3.03 2.31
C GLU A 73 18.68 -2.92 0.79
N ALA A 74 18.12 -3.92 0.11
CA ALA A 74 17.98 -3.87 -1.34
C ALA A 74 17.09 -2.70 -1.79
N MET A 75 16.01 -2.39 -1.05
CA MET A 75 15.15 -1.23 -1.31
C MET A 75 15.73 0.09 -0.80
N GLY A 76 16.73 0.08 0.08
CA GLY A 76 17.19 1.21 0.88
C GLY A 76 18.59 1.69 0.52
N ARG A 77 19.40 0.87 -0.17
CA ARG A 77 20.65 1.28 -0.87
C ARG A 77 20.45 2.41 -1.89
N VAL A 78 19.18 2.81 -2.07
CA VAL A 78 18.72 4.14 -2.46
C VAL A 78 19.58 5.27 -1.92
N GLY A 79 20.33 5.87 -2.83
CA GLY A 79 21.19 7.03 -2.60
C GLY A 79 22.67 6.77 -2.92
N MET A 80 23.01 5.54 -3.32
CA MET A 80 24.37 5.19 -3.75
C MET A 80 24.50 4.93 -5.27
N SER A 81 23.39 4.89 -6.02
CA SER A 81 23.41 4.81 -7.48
C SER A 81 22.30 5.66 -8.12
N GLU A 82 22.50 6.09 -9.38
CA GLU A 82 21.48 6.83 -10.16
C GLU A 82 20.24 5.99 -10.54
N THR A 83 20.11 4.76 -10.02
CA THR A 83 19.20 3.73 -10.56
C THR A 83 18.43 2.97 -9.48
N ASP A 84 18.16 3.61 -8.35
CA ASP A 84 17.48 2.99 -7.22
C ASP A 84 15.95 3.13 -7.32
N LEU A 85 15.20 2.28 -6.60
CA LEU A 85 13.73 2.28 -6.64
C LEU A 85 13.12 3.59 -6.11
N TRP A 86 13.80 4.28 -5.21
CA TRP A 86 13.37 5.60 -4.74
C TRP A 86 14.11 6.69 -5.51
N ASN A 87 13.32 7.60 -6.04
CA ASN A 87 13.81 8.77 -6.74
C ASN A 87 13.84 9.95 -5.76
N GLU A 88 15.02 10.51 -5.51
CA GLU A 88 15.19 11.62 -4.55
C GLU A 88 14.57 12.94 -5.07
N ASP A 89 14.59 13.18 -6.38
CA ASP A 89 14.02 14.41 -6.97
C ASP A 89 12.50 14.45 -6.85
N ASP A 90 11.86 13.33 -7.18
CA ASP A 90 10.43 13.19 -7.01
C ASP A 90 10.10 12.96 -5.54
N GLN A 91 10.94 12.32 -4.74
CA GLN A 91 10.56 11.76 -3.44
C GLN A 91 9.44 10.72 -3.56
N PHE A 92 9.61 9.76 -4.47
CA PHE A 92 8.65 8.68 -4.72
C PHE A 92 9.34 7.40 -5.15
N PHE A 93 8.65 6.26 -4.97
CA PHE A 93 9.13 4.98 -5.47
C PHE A 93 8.62 4.70 -6.89
N TYR A 94 9.52 4.19 -7.72
CA TYR A 94 9.25 3.76 -9.08
C TYR A 94 9.87 2.38 -9.33
N ASP A 95 9.29 1.67 -10.29
CA ASP A 95 10.01 0.55 -10.90
C ASP A 95 11.22 1.06 -11.68
N VAL A 96 12.26 0.24 -11.78
CA VAL A 96 13.45 0.58 -12.57
C VAL A 96 13.60 -0.43 -13.70
N LEU A 97 13.60 0.06 -14.94
CA LEU A 97 13.92 -0.72 -16.11
C LEU A 97 15.44 -0.92 -16.18
N ARG A 98 15.90 -2.18 -16.11
CA ARG A 98 17.30 -2.57 -16.23
C ARG A 98 17.57 -3.01 -17.66
N LEU A 99 18.36 -2.23 -18.37
CA LEU A 99 18.75 -2.51 -19.75
C LEU A 99 19.92 -3.51 -19.79
N PRO A 100 20.09 -4.27 -20.90
CA PRO A 100 21.20 -5.23 -21.04
C PRO A 100 22.61 -4.62 -20.92
N ASN A 101 22.75 -3.32 -21.16
CA ASN A 101 24.00 -2.58 -21.01
C ASN A 101 24.33 -2.20 -19.55
N GLY A 102 23.50 -2.61 -18.58
CA GLY A 102 23.66 -2.31 -17.16
C GLY A 102 23.08 -0.98 -16.72
N HIS A 103 22.57 -0.14 -17.64
CA HIS A 103 21.90 1.11 -17.26
C HIS A 103 20.51 0.83 -16.68
N GLY A 104 20.16 1.60 -15.65
CA GLY A 104 18.82 1.62 -15.07
C GLY A 104 18.08 2.89 -15.46
N THR A 105 16.78 2.79 -15.73
CA THR A 105 15.93 3.97 -15.97
C THR A 105 14.66 3.84 -15.13
N PRO A 106 14.36 4.79 -14.24
CA PRO A 106 13.12 4.75 -13.48
C PRO A 106 11.92 4.93 -14.41
N ILE A 107 10.93 4.05 -14.27
CA ILE A 107 9.64 4.17 -14.92
C ILE A 107 8.81 5.15 -14.09
N ARG A 108 8.92 6.46 -14.41
CA ARG A 108 8.34 7.57 -13.63
C ARG A 108 6.80 7.68 -13.73
N ALA A 109 6.11 6.55 -13.75
CA ALA A 109 4.66 6.45 -13.66
C ALA A 109 4.25 6.39 -12.17
N ARG A 110 3.58 7.43 -11.69
CA ARG A 110 3.06 7.54 -10.33
C ARG A 110 1.81 6.66 -10.20
N SER A 111 1.99 5.50 -9.61
CA SER A 111 0.91 4.53 -9.38
C SER A 111 0.98 3.92 -7.99
N LEU A 112 0.02 3.05 -7.65
CA LEU A 112 0.02 2.30 -6.39
C LEU A 112 1.33 1.55 -6.15
N VAL A 113 2.06 1.16 -7.21
CA VAL A 113 3.37 0.52 -7.11
C VAL A 113 4.34 1.32 -6.23
N GLY A 114 4.29 2.65 -6.32
CA GLY A 114 5.11 3.54 -5.50
C GLY A 114 4.58 3.78 -4.08
N LEU A 115 3.33 3.39 -3.81
CA LEU A 115 2.69 3.45 -2.50
C LEU A 115 2.85 2.15 -1.70
N MET A 116 3.02 1.01 -2.37
CA MET A 116 3.14 -0.32 -1.75
C MET A 116 4.16 -0.41 -0.60
N PRO A 117 5.32 0.30 -0.64
CA PRO A 117 6.26 0.25 0.48
C PRO A 117 5.69 0.74 1.82
N LEU A 118 4.62 1.56 1.82
CA LEU A 118 3.92 1.95 3.06
C LEU A 118 3.29 0.75 3.78
N MET A 119 2.94 -0.31 3.04
CA MET A 119 2.22 -1.46 3.60
C MET A 119 3.12 -2.46 4.32
N ALA A 120 4.42 -2.42 4.06
CA ALA A 120 5.43 -3.25 4.71
C ALA A 120 5.79 -2.65 6.07
N VAL A 121 4.83 -2.71 7.00
CA VAL A 121 4.94 -2.27 8.39
C VAL A 121 4.47 -3.36 9.34
N GLN A 122 5.18 -3.48 10.47
CA GLN A 122 4.82 -4.28 11.64
C GLN A 122 5.35 -3.59 12.90
N VAL A 123 4.48 -3.39 13.88
CA VAL A 123 4.81 -2.96 15.23
C VAL A 123 4.90 -4.19 16.12
N LEU A 124 5.98 -4.29 16.88
CA LEU A 124 6.25 -5.39 17.80
C LEU A 124 6.20 -4.90 19.23
N ASP A 125 5.51 -5.62 20.10
CA ASP A 125 5.54 -5.38 21.55
C ASP A 125 6.86 -5.90 22.14
N ILE A 126 7.72 -4.99 22.61
CA ILE A 126 9.01 -5.36 23.23
C ILE A 126 8.77 -5.96 24.64
N GLY A 127 7.61 -5.74 25.27
CA GLY A 127 7.22 -6.44 26.50
C GLY A 127 7.20 -7.96 26.33
N GLY A 128 6.72 -8.43 25.18
CA GLY A 128 6.77 -9.82 24.76
C GLY A 128 8.18 -10.36 24.50
N ALA A 129 9.18 -9.49 24.25
CA ALA A 129 10.56 -9.90 23.97
C ALA A 129 11.20 -10.70 25.13
N ARG A 130 10.70 -10.53 26.37
CA ARG A 130 11.11 -11.35 27.52
C ARG A 130 10.77 -12.85 27.35
N LYS A 131 9.77 -13.17 26.52
CA LYS A 131 9.34 -14.55 26.23
C LYS A 131 10.12 -15.19 25.07
N VAL A 132 10.90 -14.42 24.31
CA VAL A 132 11.68 -14.89 23.15
C VAL A 132 13.16 -14.47 23.26
N PRO A 133 13.92 -15.10 24.19
CA PRO A 133 15.26 -14.68 24.53
C PRO A 133 16.29 -14.90 23.40
N LYS A 134 16.16 -15.95 22.58
CA LYS A 134 17.07 -16.19 21.45
C LYS A 134 16.86 -15.13 20.38
N PHE A 135 15.60 -14.83 20.05
CA PHE A 135 15.29 -13.75 19.11
C PHE A 135 15.83 -12.41 19.61
N THR A 136 15.62 -12.09 20.89
CA THR A 136 16.16 -10.88 21.51
C THR A 136 17.69 -10.81 21.43
N HIS A 137 18.38 -11.94 21.61
CA HIS A 137 19.84 -12.01 21.46
C HIS A 137 20.27 -11.76 20.01
N ALA A 138 19.63 -12.41 19.04
CA ALA A 138 19.91 -12.22 17.62
C ALA A 138 19.69 -10.76 17.20
N LEU A 139 18.60 -10.14 17.66
CA LEU A 139 18.36 -8.71 17.45
C LEU A 139 19.54 -7.87 17.95
N ARG A 140 19.95 -8.04 19.21
CA ARG A 140 21.11 -7.32 19.78
C ARG A 140 22.38 -7.54 18.98
N TRP A 141 22.58 -8.74 18.46
CA TRP A 141 23.70 -9.05 17.58
C TRP A 141 23.64 -8.19 16.29
N PHE A 142 22.47 -8.09 15.64
CA PHE A 142 22.28 -7.22 14.47
C PHE A 142 22.49 -5.75 14.79
N PHE A 143 22.01 -5.25 15.94
CA PHE A 143 22.28 -3.87 16.38
C PHE A 143 23.77 -3.57 16.48
N HIS A 144 24.55 -4.51 17.01
CA HIS A 144 25.98 -4.29 17.25
C HIS A 144 26.84 -4.50 16.00
N HIS A 145 26.53 -5.51 15.19
CA HIS A 145 27.40 -5.93 14.09
C HIS A 145 26.94 -5.44 12.71
N ARG A 146 25.64 -5.12 12.56
CA ARG A 146 25.06 -4.61 11.31
C ARG A 146 24.18 -3.38 11.54
N PRO A 147 24.73 -2.32 12.17
CA PRO A 147 23.98 -1.08 12.40
C PRO A 147 23.51 -0.43 11.09
N ASP A 148 24.21 -0.69 9.98
CA ASP A 148 23.84 -0.28 8.62
C ASP A 148 22.47 -0.82 8.20
N LEU A 149 22.16 -2.09 8.47
CA LEU A 149 20.87 -2.71 8.12
C LEU A 149 19.75 -2.25 9.03
N VAL A 150 20.04 -2.23 10.33
CA VAL A 150 19.07 -1.88 11.36
C VAL A 150 18.60 -0.44 11.22
N ALA A 151 19.52 0.47 10.86
CA ALA A 151 19.20 1.86 10.58
C ALA A 151 18.28 2.04 9.36
N LEU A 152 18.01 1.02 8.55
CA LEU A 152 17.08 1.16 7.43
C LEU A 152 15.62 0.98 7.87
N VAL A 153 15.36 0.14 8.87
CA VAL A 153 14.01 -0.36 9.11
C VAL A 153 13.52 -0.36 10.54
N SER A 154 14.40 -0.12 11.51
CA SER A 154 14.02 -0.23 12.90
C SER A 154 14.34 1.00 13.73
N ARG A 155 13.41 1.32 14.64
CA ARG A 155 13.60 2.23 15.76
C ARG A 155 13.52 1.47 17.08
N TRP A 156 14.10 0.28 17.13
CA TRP A 156 14.05 -0.56 18.33
C TRP A 156 14.63 0.08 19.59
N LEU A 157 15.63 0.96 19.43
CA LEU A 157 16.26 1.71 20.52
C LEU A 157 15.49 2.98 20.90
N GLU A 158 14.49 3.38 20.10
CA GLU A 158 13.56 4.46 20.40
C GLU A 158 12.21 3.83 20.75
N PRO A 159 11.92 3.63 22.05
CA PRO A 159 10.66 3.03 22.46
C PRO A 159 9.50 3.83 21.87
N GLY A 160 8.65 3.17 21.09
CA GLY A 160 7.38 3.73 20.67
C GLY A 160 6.37 3.73 21.82
N MET A 161 5.11 3.97 21.50
CA MET A 161 4.02 3.81 22.46
C MET A 161 4.08 2.44 23.15
N LYS A 162 3.93 2.44 24.49
CA LYS A 162 3.97 1.25 25.35
C LYS A 162 5.27 0.42 25.27
N GLY A 163 6.37 1.03 24.82
CA GLY A 163 7.64 0.32 24.67
C GLY A 163 7.66 -0.61 23.46
N SER A 164 6.96 -0.26 22.38
CA SER A 164 6.95 -1.02 21.12
C SER A 164 8.15 -0.69 20.21
N ALA A 165 8.44 -1.58 19.26
CA ALA A 165 9.41 -1.37 18.19
C ALA A 165 8.74 -1.38 16.82
N LEU A 166 9.16 -0.46 15.95
CA LEU A 166 8.72 -0.40 14.55
C LEU A 166 9.66 -1.20 13.65
N LEU A 167 9.09 -2.04 12.78
CA LEU A 167 9.74 -2.61 11.60
C LEU A 167 8.97 -2.12 10.36
N ALA A 168 9.57 -1.21 9.59
CA ALA A 168 8.93 -0.65 8.41
C ALA A 168 9.92 -0.33 7.30
N LEU A 169 9.52 -0.49 6.03
CA LEU A 169 10.31 -0.02 4.90
C LEU A 169 10.38 1.51 4.81
N LEU A 170 9.31 2.20 5.22
CA LEU A 170 9.22 3.65 5.21
C LEU A 170 9.16 4.21 6.62
N ARG A 171 9.98 5.23 6.87
CA ARG A 171 10.03 5.95 8.14
C ARG A 171 10.38 7.42 7.92
N GLY A 172 10.01 8.26 8.89
CA GLY A 172 10.39 9.67 8.93
C GLY A 172 10.08 10.42 7.62
N HIS A 173 11.13 10.92 6.98
CA HIS A 173 11.03 11.74 5.76
C HIS A 173 10.37 11.01 4.59
N ARG A 174 10.87 9.83 4.19
CA ARG A 174 10.34 9.10 3.01
C ARG A 174 8.86 8.74 3.21
N MET A 175 8.48 8.37 4.43
CA MET A 175 7.06 8.12 4.77
C MET A 175 6.20 9.37 4.58
N LYS A 176 6.63 10.54 5.09
CA LYS A 176 5.90 11.80 4.91
C LYS A 176 5.78 12.20 3.43
N ALA A 177 6.82 11.98 2.63
CA ALA A 177 6.82 12.30 1.21
C ALA A 177 5.90 11.37 0.39
N VAL A 178 5.83 10.07 0.71
CA VAL A 178 4.87 9.18 0.06
C VAL A 178 3.44 9.51 0.48
N LEU A 179 3.21 9.78 1.78
CA LEU A 179 1.91 10.16 2.29
C LEU A 179 1.42 11.50 1.71
N SER A 180 2.30 12.50 1.55
CA SER A 180 1.91 13.78 0.96
C SER A 180 1.37 13.62 -0.46
N ARG A 181 1.96 12.73 -1.27
CA ARG A 181 1.40 12.37 -2.59
C ARG A 181 0.12 11.55 -2.51
N MET A 182 0.10 10.51 -1.68
CA MET A 182 -1.06 9.63 -1.53
C MET A 182 -2.32 10.41 -1.15
N LEU A 183 -2.16 11.43 -0.31
CA LEU A 183 -3.23 12.24 0.28
C LEU A 183 -3.51 13.54 -0.49
N ASP A 184 -2.91 13.71 -1.67
CA ASP A 184 -3.13 14.86 -2.55
C ASP A 184 -4.30 14.61 -3.49
N GLU A 185 -5.28 15.51 -3.50
CA GLU A 185 -6.51 15.38 -4.29
C GLU A 185 -6.27 15.54 -5.81
N GLU A 186 -5.20 16.25 -6.19
CA GLU A 186 -4.74 16.36 -7.58
C GLU A 186 -3.93 15.13 -8.04
N GLU A 187 -3.57 14.24 -7.11
CA GLU A 187 -2.85 13.01 -7.41
C GLU A 187 -3.73 11.78 -7.10
N PHE A 188 -3.53 11.16 -5.94
CA PHE A 188 -4.10 9.85 -5.63
C PHE A 188 -5.42 9.93 -4.87
N LEU A 189 -5.63 10.96 -4.05
CA LEU A 189 -6.80 11.03 -3.17
C LEU A 189 -8.05 11.45 -3.97
N SER A 190 -9.06 10.60 -4.02
CA SER A 190 -10.38 10.94 -4.57
C SER A 190 -11.44 10.98 -3.47
N GLU A 191 -12.65 11.45 -3.80
CA GLU A 191 -13.81 11.39 -2.91
C GLU A 191 -14.19 9.96 -2.48
N HIS A 192 -13.66 8.96 -3.19
CA HIS A 192 -14.03 7.55 -3.10
C HIS A 192 -12.90 6.63 -2.64
N GLY A 193 -11.69 7.16 -2.40
CA GLY A 193 -10.53 6.40 -1.94
C GLY A 193 -9.24 6.81 -2.65
N ILE A 194 -8.22 5.96 -2.58
CA ILE A 194 -6.93 6.13 -3.25
C ILE A 194 -7.02 5.51 -4.66
N ARG A 195 -6.77 6.34 -5.68
CA ARG A 195 -6.71 5.96 -7.10
C ARG A 195 -5.53 5.03 -7.37
N SER A 196 -5.66 4.18 -8.38
CA SER A 196 -4.59 3.25 -8.76
C SER A 196 -3.41 3.89 -9.50
N VAL A 197 -3.67 5.02 -10.19
CA VAL A 197 -2.69 5.88 -10.85
C VAL A 197 -2.98 7.32 -10.46
N SER A 198 -1.93 8.12 -10.27
CA SER A 198 -2.06 9.56 -9.96
C SER A 198 -2.80 10.29 -11.08
N LYS A 199 -3.78 11.13 -10.69
CA LYS A 199 -4.58 11.93 -11.61
C LYS A 199 -3.74 12.92 -12.43
N VAL A 200 -2.53 13.26 -11.99
CA VAL A 200 -1.59 14.09 -12.77
C VAL A 200 -1.33 13.51 -14.18
N HIS A 201 -1.39 12.18 -14.32
CA HIS A 201 -1.20 11.49 -15.59
C HIS A 201 -2.40 11.60 -16.55
N GLU A 202 -3.48 12.28 -16.17
CA GLU A 202 -4.57 12.64 -17.08
C GLU A 202 -4.13 13.71 -18.08
N ALA A 203 -3.45 14.74 -17.57
CA ALA A 203 -2.90 15.86 -18.34
C ALA A 203 -1.45 15.62 -18.78
N HIS A 204 -0.67 14.88 -17.98
CA HIS A 204 0.75 14.60 -18.22
C HIS A 204 1.01 13.08 -18.24
N PRO A 205 0.55 12.36 -19.27
CA PRO A 205 0.79 10.93 -19.37
C PRO A 205 2.30 10.64 -19.34
N TYR A 206 2.69 9.57 -18.66
CA TYR A 206 4.07 9.11 -18.72
C TYR A 206 4.28 8.38 -20.05
N VAL A 207 5.26 8.81 -20.83
CA VAL A 207 5.57 8.24 -22.14
C VAL A 207 7.01 7.76 -22.18
N PHE A 208 7.21 6.56 -22.71
CA PHE A 208 8.52 5.95 -22.87
C PHE A 208 8.66 5.40 -24.28
N HIS A 209 9.77 5.73 -24.94
CA HIS A 209 10.06 5.28 -26.30
C HIS A 209 11.13 4.18 -26.26
N ALA A 210 10.83 3.05 -26.88
CA ALA A 210 11.77 1.94 -27.05
C ALA A 210 11.54 1.24 -28.39
N ASP A 211 12.62 0.95 -29.12
CA ASP A 211 12.61 0.24 -30.41
C ASP A 211 11.59 0.79 -31.44
N GLY A 212 11.49 2.13 -31.52
CA GLY A 212 10.55 2.80 -32.42
C GLY A 212 9.08 2.68 -32.01
N LYS A 213 8.79 2.11 -30.83
CA LYS A 213 7.45 2.04 -30.25
C LYS A 213 7.31 3.02 -29.10
N GLU A 214 6.12 3.56 -28.97
CA GLU A 214 5.71 4.40 -27.84
C GLU A 214 4.91 3.55 -26.86
N PHE A 215 5.29 3.61 -25.58
CA PHE A 215 4.54 3.05 -24.48
C PHE A 215 4.08 4.18 -23.58
N SER A 216 2.82 4.17 -23.15
CA SER A 216 2.30 5.22 -22.29
C SER A 216 1.41 4.70 -21.16
N ILE A 217 1.44 5.44 -20.05
CA ILE A 217 0.51 5.33 -18.94
C ILE A 217 -0.20 6.66 -18.79
N ARG A 218 -1.52 6.60 -18.86
CA ARG A 218 -2.44 7.72 -18.61
C ARG A 218 -3.35 7.36 -17.45
N TYR A 219 -3.81 8.37 -16.71
CA TYR A 219 -4.93 8.19 -15.81
C TYR A 219 -6.23 7.93 -16.60
N VAL A 220 -6.89 6.82 -16.28
CA VAL A 220 -8.20 6.42 -16.82
C VAL A 220 -9.06 6.02 -15.63
N ALA A 221 -10.09 6.81 -15.34
CA ALA A 221 -10.84 6.69 -14.09
C ALA A 221 -11.68 5.40 -13.98
N GLY A 222 -11.99 4.72 -15.09
CA GLY A 222 -12.83 3.53 -15.13
C GLY A 222 -12.25 2.43 -16.01
N GLU A 223 -12.98 2.08 -17.05
CA GLU A 223 -12.61 1.06 -18.02
C GLU A 223 -11.42 1.50 -18.89
N SER A 224 -10.49 0.58 -19.15
CA SER A 224 -9.29 0.80 -19.97
C SER A 224 -9.64 1.33 -21.36
N ASP A 225 -8.85 2.30 -21.84
CA ASP A 225 -8.91 2.80 -23.21
C ASP A 225 -7.93 2.09 -24.16
N SER A 226 -7.20 1.08 -23.65
CA SER A 226 -6.17 0.34 -24.38
C SER A 226 -6.43 -1.17 -24.37
N ARG A 227 -5.94 -1.87 -25.41
CA ARG A 227 -5.96 -3.34 -25.47
C ARG A 227 -4.75 -4.02 -24.82
N LEU A 228 -3.93 -3.26 -24.10
CA LEU A 228 -2.79 -3.82 -23.38
C LEU A 228 -3.28 -4.88 -22.37
N PHE A 229 -2.44 -5.89 -22.09
CA PHE A 229 -2.75 -6.97 -21.14
C PHE A 229 -4.05 -7.74 -21.45
N GLY A 230 -4.30 -8.01 -22.74
CA GLY A 230 -5.49 -8.75 -23.17
C GLY A 230 -6.80 -7.95 -23.16
N GLY A 231 -6.74 -6.62 -22.93
CA GLY A 231 -7.86 -5.69 -23.13
C GLY A 231 -8.86 -5.58 -21.97
N ASN A 232 -8.59 -6.22 -20.83
CA ASN A 232 -9.43 -6.16 -19.62
C ASN A 232 -8.69 -5.61 -18.38
N SER A 233 -7.51 -5.00 -18.52
CA SER A 233 -6.81 -4.39 -17.38
C SER A 233 -7.35 -2.99 -17.08
N ASN A 234 -7.95 -2.84 -15.89
CA ASN A 234 -8.55 -1.59 -15.43
C ASN A 234 -7.82 -0.98 -14.22
N TRP A 235 -6.49 -1.12 -14.17
CA TRP A 235 -5.69 -0.67 -13.03
C TRP A 235 -5.08 0.73 -13.17
N ARG A 236 -5.45 1.48 -14.21
CA ARG A 236 -4.80 2.75 -14.55
C ARG A 236 -5.53 3.99 -14.05
N GLY A 237 -6.16 3.92 -12.88
CA GLY A 237 -6.88 5.04 -12.30
C GLY A 237 -8.04 4.71 -11.35
N PRO A 238 -8.79 3.61 -11.51
CA PRO A 238 -9.90 3.29 -10.61
C PRO A 238 -9.45 3.04 -9.16
N VAL A 239 -10.41 3.08 -8.24
CA VAL A 239 -10.23 2.74 -6.84
C VAL A 239 -10.47 1.24 -6.65
N TRP A 240 -9.52 0.58 -5.98
CA TRP A 240 -9.57 -0.85 -5.68
C TRP A 240 -9.66 -1.05 -4.16
N MET A 241 -10.74 -1.69 -3.70
CA MET A 241 -11.00 -1.96 -2.28
C MET A 241 -9.83 -2.65 -1.55
N PRO A 242 -9.21 -3.73 -2.06
CA PRO A 242 -8.19 -4.46 -1.29
C PRO A 242 -6.96 -3.62 -0.99
N ILE A 243 -6.45 -2.84 -1.95
CA ILE A 243 -5.27 -2.01 -1.73
C ILE A 243 -5.60 -0.86 -0.78
N ASN A 244 -6.76 -0.23 -0.95
CA ASN A 244 -7.23 0.81 -0.04
C ASN A 244 -7.38 0.32 1.40
N TYR A 245 -7.98 -0.86 1.58
CA TYR A 245 -8.10 -1.51 2.88
C TYR A 245 -6.72 -1.72 3.51
N LEU A 246 -5.76 -2.29 2.76
CA LEU A 246 -4.41 -2.54 3.29
C LEU A 246 -3.64 -1.25 3.62
N LEU A 247 -3.83 -0.18 2.85
CA LEU A 247 -3.27 1.14 3.18
C LEU A 247 -3.84 1.67 4.50
N ILE A 248 -5.16 1.57 4.70
CA ILE A 248 -5.84 1.95 5.96
C ILE A 248 -5.28 1.14 7.14
N GLU A 249 -5.16 -0.18 6.99
CA GLU A 249 -4.60 -1.04 8.04
C GLU A 249 -3.16 -0.65 8.39
N SER A 250 -2.38 -0.25 7.38
CA SER A 250 -0.99 0.18 7.57
C SER A 250 -0.88 1.53 8.26
N LEU A 251 -1.82 2.44 8.03
CA LEU A 251 -1.90 3.72 8.76
C LEU A 251 -2.22 3.50 10.24
N TYR A 252 -3.15 2.59 10.56
CA TYR A 252 -3.41 2.23 11.95
C TYR A 252 -2.21 1.56 12.62
N GLU A 253 -1.54 0.64 11.92
CA GLU A 253 -0.31 0.01 12.43
C GLU A 253 0.77 1.06 12.72
N LEU A 254 0.98 2.03 11.82
CA LEU A 254 1.91 3.13 12.04
C LEU A 254 1.51 4.02 13.22
N GLU A 255 0.23 4.37 13.36
CA GLU A 255 -0.26 5.15 14.50
C GLU A 255 0.00 4.43 15.83
N SER A 256 -0.17 3.11 15.87
CA SER A 256 0.06 2.33 17.10
C SER A 256 1.50 2.46 17.63
N TYR A 257 2.46 2.79 16.77
CA TYR A 257 3.84 3.12 17.15
C TYR A 257 4.03 4.61 17.44
N TYR A 258 3.56 5.46 16.51
CA TYR A 258 3.87 6.89 16.50
C TYR A 258 2.97 7.77 17.37
N SER A 259 1.86 7.24 17.90
CA SER A 259 0.81 7.98 18.61
C SER A 259 0.13 9.06 17.75
N GLU A 260 -0.76 9.82 18.38
CA GLU A 260 -1.42 10.98 17.78
C GLU A 260 -0.47 12.18 17.56
N ASP A 261 0.77 12.11 18.06
CA ASP A 261 1.75 13.19 17.92
C ASP A 261 2.36 13.25 16.51
N PHE A 262 2.31 12.15 15.76
CA PHE A 262 2.78 12.13 14.39
C PHE A 262 1.69 12.64 13.43
N LEU A 263 1.82 13.92 13.10
CA LEU A 263 0.86 14.62 12.27
C LEU A 263 1.29 14.67 10.80
N VAL A 264 0.34 14.37 9.91
CA VAL A 264 0.46 14.47 8.45
C VAL A 264 -0.65 15.34 7.91
N GLU A 265 -0.34 16.09 6.85
CA GLU A 265 -1.31 16.99 6.23
C GLU A 265 -2.41 16.21 5.49
N TYR A 266 -3.68 16.57 5.73
CA TYR A 266 -4.84 15.90 5.12
C TYR A 266 -6.02 16.86 4.89
N PRO A 267 -6.52 16.96 3.64
CA PRO A 267 -5.82 16.56 2.41
C PRO A 267 -4.46 17.26 2.30
N ALA A 268 -3.55 16.74 1.50
CA ALA A 268 -2.27 17.40 1.27
C ALA A 268 -2.50 18.82 0.71
N ARG A 269 -1.63 19.77 1.06
CA ARG A 269 -1.71 21.21 0.72
C ARG A 269 -2.87 21.99 1.36
N SER A 270 -3.65 21.38 2.28
CA SER A 270 -4.74 22.06 3.00
C SER A 270 -4.29 22.88 4.21
N GLY A 271 -3.05 22.72 4.68
CA GLY A 271 -2.54 23.23 5.96
C GLY A 271 -3.05 22.50 7.20
N ARG A 272 -4.09 21.65 7.07
CA ARG A 272 -4.66 20.87 8.18
C ARG A 272 -3.84 19.61 8.39
N LYS A 273 -3.29 19.43 9.60
CA LYS A 273 -2.56 18.21 9.97
C LYS A 273 -3.37 17.33 10.92
N LEU A 274 -3.35 16.02 10.69
CA LEU A 274 -4.09 15.03 11.44
C LEU A 274 -3.19 13.84 11.82
N PRO A 275 -3.51 13.14 12.93
CA PRO A 275 -2.96 11.83 13.23
C PRO A 275 -3.23 10.80 12.14
N LEU A 276 -2.38 9.77 12.04
CA LEU A 276 -2.50 8.73 11.01
C LEU A 276 -3.80 7.93 11.11
N GLY A 277 -4.30 7.64 12.31
CA GLY A 277 -5.57 6.93 12.50
C GLY A 277 -6.78 7.77 12.17
N LYS A 278 -6.73 9.09 12.38
CA LYS A 278 -7.76 10.01 11.86
C LYS A 278 -7.78 10.03 10.34
N ILE A 279 -6.62 9.98 9.70
CA ILE A 279 -6.54 9.85 8.23
C ILE A 279 -7.13 8.50 7.79
N ALA A 280 -6.81 7.40 8.51
CA ALA A 280 -7.34 6.08 8.25
C ALA A 280 -8.88 6.01 8.39
N GLU A 281 -9.44 6.65 9.44
CA GLU A 281 -10.89 6.83 9.63
C GLU A 281 -11.51 7.56 8.43
N MET A 282 -10.93 8.70 8.01
CA MET A 282 -11.45 9.49 6.89
C MET A 282 -11.36 8.76 5.54
N LEU A 283 -10.32 7.95 5.32
CA LEU A 283 -10.23 7.08 4.14
C LEU A 283 -11.27 5.96 4.20
N SER A 284 -11.52 5.39 5.38
CA SER A 284 -12.56 4.39 5.61
C SER A 284 -13.95 4.97 5.29
N GLU A 285 -14.24 6.19 5.73
CA GLU A 285 -15.46 6.92 5.40
C GLU A 285 -15.61 7.12 3.88
N ARG A 286 -14.54 7.53 3.18
CA ARG A 286 -14.57 7.68 1.71
C ARG A 286 -14.98 6.38 1.01
N LEU A 287 -14.45 5.24 1.45
CA LEU A 287 -14.75 3.93 0.87
C LEU A 287 -16.14 3.42 1.25
N THR A 288 -16.56 3.57 2.50
CA THR A 288 -17.90 3.09 2.93
C THR A 288 -19.02 3.88 2.27
N ARG A 289 -18.81 5.18 1.99
CA ARG A 289 -19.73 6.02 1.20
C ARG A 289 -20.05 5.47 -0.19
N LEU A 290 -19.20 4.62 -0.78
CA LEU A 290 -19.51 3.94 -2.04
C LEU A 290 -20.82 3.12 -1.95
N SER A 291 -21.06 2.51 -0.78
CA SER A 291 -22.15 1.57 -0.53
C SER A 291 -23.31 2.18 0.28
N LEU A 292 -23.10 3.35 0.89
CA LEU A 292 -24.10 4.05 1.69
C LEU A 292 -24.92 5.02 0.82
N LYS A 293 -26.18 5.25 1.20
CA LYS A 293 -27.01 6.25 0.53
C LYS A 293 -26.46 7.64 0.81
N ALA A 294 -26.21 8.41 -0.24
CA ALA A 294 -25.97 9.83 -0.17
C ALA A 294 -27.26 10.59 0.21
N PRO A 295 -27.18 11.90 0.54
CA PRO A 295 -28.36 12.70 0.87
C PRO A 295 -29.44 12.73 -0.21
N ASP A 296 -29.09 12.49 -1.47
CA ASP A 296 -30.02 12.38 -2.59
C ASP A 296 -30.69 11.00 -2.71
N GLY A 297 -30.41 10.09 -1.77
CA GLY A 297 -30.94 8.75 -1.68
C GLY A 297 -30.25 7.71 -2.56
N ARG A 298 -29.22 8.08 -3.33
CA ARG A 298 -28.51 7.20 -4.27
C ARG A 298 -27.19 6.70 -3.68
N ARG A 299 -26.71 5.56 -4.16
CA ARG A 299 -25.38 5.02 -3.84
C ARG A 299 -24.44 5.18 -5.03
N PRO A 300 -23.19 5.65 -4.83
CA PRO A 300 -22.20 5.69 -5.90
C PRO A 300 -22.05 4.35 -6.62
N VAL A 301 -21.97 3.24 -5.87
CA VAL A 301 -21.82 1.90 -6.46
C VAL A 301 -22.96 1.50 -7.39
N MET A 302 -24.17 2.03 -7.16
CA MET A 302 -25.37 1.73 -7.94
C MET A 302 -25.59 2.69 -9.12
N ALA A 303 -24.69 3.63 -9.37
CA ALA A 303 -24.87 4.68 -10.38
C ALA A 303 -25.09 4.14 -11.81
N ALA A 304 -24.58 2.95 -12.13
CA ALA A 304 -24.83 2.27 -13.42
C ALA A 304 -26.22 1.62 -13.52
N TYR A 305 -26.92 1.44 -12.39
CA TYR A 305 -28.19 0.71 -12.29
C TYR A 305 -29.29 1.54 -11.59
N PRO A 306 -29.58 2.77 -12.06
CA PRO A 306 -30.54 3.65 -11.40
C PRO A 306 -31.97 3.08 -11.36
N GLY A 307 -32.33 2.22 -12.32
CA GLY A 307 -33.63 1.53 -12.32
C GLY A 307 -33.74 0.49 -11.20
N LEU A 308 -32.65 -0.24 -10.94
CA LEU A 308 -32.60 -1.28 -9.91
C LEU A 308 -32.67 -0.66 -8.51
N GLU A 309 -31.95 0.44 -8.28
CA GLU A 309 -31.97 1.14 -6.98
C GLU A 309 -33.33 1.80 -6.66
N LYS A 310 -34.08 2.19 -7.70
CA LYS A 310 -35.43 2.78 -7.56
C LYS A 310 -36.56 1.75 -7.51
N GLN A 311 -36.28 0.48 -7.77
CA GLN A 311 -37.30 -0.56 -7.82
C GLN A 311 -37.82 -0.86 -6.41
N LYS A 312 -39.15 -0.85 -6.26
CA LYS A 312 -39.81 -1.16 -5.01
C LYS A 312 -39.43 -2.56 -4.51
N GLY A 313 -39.03 -2.68 -3.25
CA GLY A 313 -38.56 -3.92 -2.63
C GLY A 313 -37.06 -4.18 -2.79
N LEU A 314 -36.34 -3.36 -3.54
CA LEU A 314 -34.88 -3.46 -3.75
C LEU A 314 -34.12 -2.25 -3.19
N GLU A 315 -34.74 -1.44 -2.33
CA GLU A 315 -34.17 -0.18 -1.80
C GLU A 315 -32.87 -0.40 -0.99
N ASN A 316 -32.69 -1.63 -0.48
CA ASN A 316 -31.54 -2.08 0.30
C ASN A 316 -30.60 -3.01 -0.49
N LEU A 317 -30.89 -3.26 -1.77
CA LEU A 317 -29.97 -4.01 -2.61
C LEU A 317 -28.71 -3.18 -2.85
N VAL A 318 -27.55 -3.77 -2.57
CA VAL A 318 -26.23 -3.18 -2.83
C VAL A 318 -25.43 -4.18 -3.62
N LEU A 319 -24.91 -3.76 -4.77
CA LEU A 319 -24.01 -4.57 -5.60
C LEU A 319 -22.57 -4.40 -5.13
N PHE A 320 -21.78 -5.46 -5.26
CA PHE A 320 -20.37 -5.47 -4.90
C PHE A 320 -19.55 -5.56 -6.18
N HIS A 321 -18.95 -4.45 -6.56
CA HIS A 321 -18.21 -4.35 -7.81
C HIS A 321 -16.74 -4.69 -7.63
N GLU A 322 -16.10 -5.17 -8.70
CA GLU A 322 -14.68 -5.52 -8.70
C GLU A 322 -13.79 -4.31 -8.36
N TYR A 323 -14.12 -3.15 -8.93
CA TYR A 323 -13.44 -1.87 -8.68
C TYR A 323 -14.43 -0.71 -8.89
N TYR A 324 -14.00 0.50 -8.56
CA TYR A 324 -14.85 1.69 -8.56
C TYR A 324 -14.23 2.82 -9.38
N HIS A 325 -15.07 3.53 -10.13
CA HIS A 325 -14.63 4.67 -10.93
C HIS A 325 -13.92 5.72 -10.05
N GLY A 326 -12.69 6.07 -10.40
CA GLY A 326 -11.81 6.90 -9.57
C GLY A 326 -12.36 8.29 -9.24
N ASP A 327 -13.20 8.85 -10.12
CA ASP A 327 -13.80 10.18 -9.95
C ASP A 327 -15.29 10.20 -9.57
N THR A 328 -16.02 9.09 -9.71
CA THR A 328 -17.49 9.07 -9.49
C THR A 328 -17.96 7.99 -8.52
N GLY A 329 -17.09 7.03 -8.19
CA GLY A 329 -17.43 5.91 -7.33
C GLY A 329 -18.40 4.90 -7.94
N ARG A 330 -18.76 5.06 -9.23
CA ARG A 330 -19.59 4.08 -9.96
C ARG A 330 -18.95 2.71 -9.88
N GLY A 331 -19.75 1.69 -9.55
CA GLY A 331 -19.31 0.30 -9.56
C GLY A 331 -18.98 -0.20 -10.98
N LEU A 332 -17.85 -0.88 -11.13
CA LEU A 332 -17.32 -1.39 -12.39
C LEU A 332 -16.87 -2.86 -12.28
N GLY A 333 -16.68 -3.52 -13.43
CA GLY A 333 -16.35 -4.95 -13.47
C GLY A 333 -17.48 -5.85 -12.92
N ALA A 334 -17.11 -7.04 -12.45
CA ALA A 334 -18.08 -8.01 -11.92
C ALA A 334 -18.89 -7.43 -10.74
N SER A 335 -20.23 -7.51 -10.80
CA SER A 335 -21.16 -6.85 -9.86
C SER A 335 -21.55 -7.67 -8.62
N HIS A 336 -21.09 -8.93 -8.55
CA HIS A 336 -21.26 -9.84 -7.42
C HIS A 336 -19.90 -10.24 -6.83
N GLN A 337 -18.95 -9.30 -6.85
CA GLN A 337 -17.62 -9.50 -6.31
C GLN A 337 -17.59 -9.29 -4.79
N THR A 338 -18.34 -10.14 -4.05
CA THR A 338 -18.27 -10.23 -2.58
C THR A 338 -17.01 -10.95 -2.08
N GLY A 339 -15.98 -11.09 -2.93
CA GLY A 339 -14.60 -11.33 -2.54
C GLY A 339 -13.99 -10.10 -1.89
N TRP A 340 -12.97 -9.47 -2.49
CA TRP A 340 -12.28 -8.37 -1.83
C TRP A 340 -13.16 -7.13 -1.56
N SER A 341 -14.25 -6.92 -2.30
CA SER A 341 -15.12 -5.75 -2.06
C SER A 341 -15.98 -5.93 -0.82
N GLY A 342 -16.09 -7.16 -0.29
CA GLY A 342 -16.68 -7.46 1.00
C GLY A 342 -15.91 -6.84 2.18
N LEU A 343 -14.64 -6.45 2.00
CA LEU A 343 -13.83 -5.78 3.03
C LEU A 343 -14.47 -4.46 3.53
N VAL A 344 -15.38 -3.86 2.76
CA VAL A 344 -16.16 -2.69 3.20
C VAL A 344 -16.90 -2.93 4.52
N ALA A 345 -17.29 -4.17 4.82
CA ALA A 345 -17.95 -4.53 6.07
C ALA A 345 -17.04 -4.33 7.30
N LEU A 346 -15.73 -4.55 7.13
CA LEU A 346 -14.73 -4.29 8.19
C LEU A 346 -14.51 -2.79 8.38
N LEU A 347 -14.56 -2.01 7.30
CA LEU A 347 -14.43 -0.54 7.35
C LEU A 347 -15.65 0.16 7.98
N LEU A 348 -16.82 -0.47 7.94
CA LEU A 348 -18.04 0.03 8.59
C LEU A 348 -18.01 -0.11 10.12
N ARG A 349 -17.06 -0.88 10.68
CA ARG A 349 -16.86 -1.02 12.13
C ARG A 349 -15.56 -0.31 12.54
N PRO A 350 -15.61 0.94 13.02
CA PRO A 350 -14.42 1.68 13.44
C PRO A 350 -13.63 0.91 14.52
N ARG A 351 -12.32 0.75 14.33
CA ARG A 351 -11.44 0.05 15.29
C ARG A 351 -11.49 0.66 16.70
N ARG A 352 -11.61 1.98 16.80
CA ARG A 352 -11.73 2.70 18.09
C ARG A 352 -12.93 2.25 18.94
N GLN A 353 -14.04 1.89 18.30
CA GLN A 353 -15.22 1.40 19.03
C GLN A 353 -14.98 0.01 19.62
N GLN A 354 -14.14 -0.84 18.99
CA GLN A 354 -13.84 -2.18 19.52
C GLN A 354 -12.96 -2.14 20.77
N GLU A 355 -12.01 -1.21 20.86
CA GLU A 355 -11.16 -1.03 22.05
C GLU A 355 -11.95 -0.49 23.24
N GLU A 356 -12.92 0.40 23.01
CA GLU A 356 -13.81 0.93 24.04
C GLU A 356 -14.82 -0.13 24.53
N GLU A 357 -15.38 -0.96 23.62
CA GLU A 357 -16.27 -2.06 23.98
C GLU A 357 -15.55 -3.15 24.77
N HIS A 358 -14.35 -3.58 24.35
CA HIS A 358 -13.57 -4.60 25.08
C HIS A 358 -12.98 -4.09 26.40
N GLY A 359 -12.64 -2.79 26.50
CA GLY A 359 -12.18 -2.18 27.75
C GLY A 359 -13.27 -1.94 28.79
N SER A 360 -14.54 -2.21 28.45
CA SER A 360 -15.70 -2.09 29.34
C SER A 360 -16.22 -3.43 29.87
N GLU A 361 -15.67 -4.55 29.38
CA GLU A 361 -15.98 -5.92 29.83
C GLU A 361 -14.92 -6.52 30.78
N GLU A 362 -13.82 -5.81 31.05
CA GLU A 362 -12.88 -6.08 32.18
C GLU A 362 -13.12 -5.12 33.35
#